data_AF-A0AAD7Z0U9-F1
#
_entry.id   AF-A0AAD7Z0U9-F1
#
_cell.length_a   1.000
_cell.length_b   1.000
_cell.length_c   1.000
_cell.angle_alpha   90.00
_cell.angle_beta   90.00
_cell.angle_gamma   90.00
#
_symmetry.space_group_name_H-M   'P 1'
#
loop_
_entity.id
_entity.type
_entity.pdbx_description
1 polymer ?
#
loop_
_entity_poly.entity_id
_entity_poly.type
_entity_poly.pdbx_seq_one_letter_code
_entity_poly.pdbx_strand_id
1 'polypeptide(L)'
;MCAKWLSETPQVKSLELIFPIVGHSFIPPDRVFARIEKEIRKREIMANPEEYHEIIKNFATVIKLGDDCKVYDWKDAVGTNLKPVGRWHFQFKSCKRYELKRSKKEGNVLVKGMVHYKHDDGAFKSVNRPGVLSSSLNPQEILATNEVSVAKVIDINKLLTNHYGENWREIERLNFYVPLVSNSISGNEDTLEDSSEMICEPQETPTGFYV
;
A
#
# COMPACT_ATOMS: atom_id res chain seq x y z
N MET A 1 -5.75 12.30 -3.88
CA MET A 1 -4.40 12.43 -4.46
C MET A 1 -4.37 13.18 -5.78
N CYS A 2 -4.78 12.60 -6.92
CA CYS A 2 -4.63 13.24 -8.25
C CYS A 2 -5.21 14.66 -8.35
N ALA A 3 -6.39 14.92 -7.79
CA ALA A 3 -6.99 16.26 -7.79
C ALA A 3 -6.20 17.29 -6.97
N LYS A 4 -5.57 16.87 -5.86
CA LYS A 4 -4.72 17.72 -5.02
C LYS A 4 -3.41 18.03 -5.76
N TRP A 5 -2.73 17.00 -6.26
CA TRP A 5 -1.52 17.14 -7.06
C TRP A 5 -1.72 18.03 -8.30
N LEU A 6 -2.82 17.80 -9.03
CA LEU A 6 -3.18 18.60 -10.20
C LEU A 6 -3.50 20.04 -9.82
N SER A 7 -3.93 20.33 -8.58
CA SER A 7 -4.12 21.72 -8.14
C SER A 7 -2.79 22.44 -7.90
N GLU A 8 -1.77 21.73 -7.43
CA GLU A 8 -0.45 22.25 -7.04
C GLU A 8 0.55 22.33 -8.19
N THR A 9 0.29 21.66 -9.31
CA THR A 9 1.22 21.60 -10.46
C THR A 9 0.73 22.47 -11.63
N PRO A 10 1.02 23.78 -11.67
CA PRO A 10 0.38 24.73 -12.61
C PRO A 10 0.68 24.44 -14.10
N GLN A 11 1.78 23.75 -14.38
CA GLN A 11 2.20 23.42 -15.74
C GLN A 11 1.29 22.38 -16.42
N VAL A 12 0.58 21.56 -15.62
CA VAL A 12 -0.28 20.48 -16.11
C VAL A 12 -1.73 20.94 -16.12
N LYS A 13 -2.38 20.87 -17.30
CA LYS A 13 -3.75 21.36 -17.53
C LYS A 13 -4.83 20.33 -17.17
N SER A 14 -4.59 19.07 -17.53
CA SER A 14 -5.49 17.96 -17.29
C SER A 14 -4.70 16.68 -17.02
N LEU A 15 -5.37 15.73 -16.39
CA LEU A 15 -4.83 14.41 -16.10
C LEU A 15 -5.88 13.37 -16.51
N GLU A 16 -5.42 12.33 -17.19
CA GLU A 16 -6.26 11.23 -17.64
C GLU A 16 -5.81 9.93 -16.96
N LEU A 17 -6.77 9.21 -16.39
CA LEU A 17 -6.57 7.89 -15.78
C LEU A 17 -7.29 6.87 -16.64
N ILE A 18 -6.58 5.86 -17.11
CA ILE A 18 -7.12 4.78 -17.95
C ILE A 18 -6.90 3.46 -17.22
N PHE A 19 -7.96 2.71 -16.97
CA PHE A 19 -7.87 1.37 -16.38
C PHE A 19 -7.76 0.34 -17.50
N PRO A 20 -6.68 -0.46 -17.57
CA PRO A 20 -6.51 -1.46 -18.61
C PRO A 20 -7.55 -2.58 -18.49
N ILE A 21 -7.78 -3.30 -19.59
CA ILE A 21 -8.62 -4.50 -19.60
C ILE A 21 -7.85 -5.64 -18.91
N VAL A 22 -8.52 -6.33 -17.99
CA VAL A 22 -7.95 -7.49 -17.28
C VAL A 22 -7.72 -8.64 -18.27
N GLY A 23 -6.56 -9.30 -18.23
CA GLY A 23 -6.30 -10.55 -18.95
C GLY A 23 -5.36 -10.49 -20.17
N HIS A 24 -4.90 -9.31 -20.60
CA HIS A 24 -4.00 -9.17 -21.76
C HIS A 24 -2.67 -8.47 -21.46
N SER A 25 -2.34 -8.35 -20.19
CA SER A 25 -1.23 -7.51 -19.73
C SER A 25 -0.08 -8.39 -19.28
N PHE A 26 0.75 -8.86 -20.22
CA PHE A 26 2.13 -9.22 -19.89
C PHE A 26 2.89 -7.89 -19.75
N ILE A 27 2.91 -7.34 -18.56
CA ILE A 27 3.50 -6.01 -18.35
C ILE A 27 5.01 -6.22 -18.14
N PRO A 28 5.90 -5.40 -18.72
CA PRO A 28 7.34 -5.49 -18.48
C PRO A 28 7.79 -5.67 -17.02
N PRO A 29 7.11 -5.10 -15.99
CA PRO A 29 7.39 -5.39 -14.58
C PRO A 29 7.29 -6.86 -14.18
N ASP A 30 6.43 -7.67 -14.79
CA ASP A 30 6.27 -9.08 -14.45
C ASP A 30 7.59 -9.85 -14.65
N ARG A 31 8.33 -9.49 -15.70
CA ARG A 31 9.68 -10.05 -15.96
C ARG A 31 10.68 -9.64 -14.89
N VAL A 32 10.58 -8.41 -14.38
CA VAL A 32 11.45 -7.91 -13.30
C VAL A 32 11.14 -8.67 -12.01
N PHE A 33 9.87 -8.85 -11.67
CA PHE A 33 9.45 -9.66 -10.51
C PHE A 33 9.94 -11.11 -10.61
N ALA A 34 9.78 -11.75 -11.77
CA ALA A 34 10.28 -13.12 -11.97
C ALA A 34 11.80 -13.25 -11.78
N ARG A 35 12.58 -12.21 -12.15
CA ARG A 35 14.03 -12.19 -11.93
C ARG A 35 14.38 -12.03 -10.45
N ILE A 36 13.73 -11.09 -9.75
CA ILE A 36 13.90 -10.87 -8.32
C ILE A 36 13.56 -12.17 -7.56
N GLU A 37 12.41 -12.78 -7.86
CA GLU A 37 11.96 -14.03 -7.24
C GLU A 37 12.96 -15.17 -7.47
N LYS A 38 13.50 -15.29 -8.69
CA LYS A 38 14.53 -16.29 -8.99
C LYS A 38 15.79 -16.09 -8.15
N GLU A 39 16.22 -14.86 -7.90
CA GLU A 39 17.38 -14.59 -7.02
C GLU A 39 17.05 -14.84 -5.55
N ILE A 40 15.86 -14.47 -5.09
CA ILE A 40 15.40 -14.75 -3.73
C ILE A 40 15.41 -16.26 -3.45
N ARG A 41 14.87 -17.08 -4.37
CA ARG A 41 14.80 -18.55 -4.22
C ARG A 41 16.17 -19.23 -4.17
N LYS A 42 17.24 -18.59 -4.65
CA LYS A 42 18.61 -19.13 -4.56
C LYS A 42 19.22 -18.94 -3.17
N ARG A 43 18.71 -17.99 -2.39
CA ARG A 43 19.18 -17.76 -1.02
C ARG A 43 18.42 -18.68 -0.08
N GLU A 44 19.12 -19.59 0.57
CA GLU A 44 18.52 -20.49 1.56
C GLU A 44 18.06 -19.74 2.82
N ILE A 45 18.78 -18.67 3.20
CA ILE A 45 18.50 -17.88 4.38
C ILE A 45 18.58 -16.39 4.02
N MET A 46 17.57 -15.63 4.44
CA MET A 46 17.57 -14.16 4.46
C MET A 46 17.30 -13.72 5.90
N ALA A 47 18.33 -13.18 6.55
CA ALA A 47 18.28 -12.85 7.97
C ALA A 47 17.97 -11.37 8.21
N ASN A 48 18.26 -10.50 7.25
CA ASN A 48 18.05 -9.06 7.36
C ASN A 48 17.16 -8.55 6.21
N PRO A 49 16.17 -7.67 6.48
CA PRO A 49 15.39 -6.98 5.43
C PRO A 49 16.24 -6.28 4.37
N GLU A 50 17.43 -5.77 4.71
CA GLU A 50 18.29 -5.08 3.74
C GLU A 50 18.77 -6.01 2.62
N GLU A 51 18.85 -7.33 2.87
CA GLU A 51 19.17 -8.30 1.82
C GLU A 51 18.11 -8.30 0.70
N TYR A 52 16.83 -8.12 1.03
CA TYR A 52 15.78 -7.95 0.03
C TYR A 52 15.97 -6.65 -0.76
N HIS A 53 16.31 -5.55 -0.08
CA HIS A 53 16.56 -4.27 -0.74
C HIS A 53 17.71 -4.38 -1.74
N GLU A 54 18.82 -5.04 -1.37
CA GLU A 54 19.95 -5.27 -2.26
C GLU A 54 19.57 -6.09 -3.49
N ILE A 55 18.81 -7.18 -3.31
CA ILE A 55 18.35 -8.00 -4.44
C ILE A 55 17.48 -7.17 -5.38
N ILE A 56 16.49 -6.44 -4.84
CA ILE A 56 15.58 -5.63 -5.66
C ILE A 56 16.34 -4.51 -6.38
N LYS A 57 17.32 -3.88 -5.71
CA LYS A 57 18.15 -2.79 -6.25
C LYS A 57 18.93 -3.19 -7.49
N ASN A 58 19.28 -4.47 -7.63
CA ASN A 58 19.95 -4.98 -8.83
C ASN A 58 19.06 -4.97 -10.08
N PHE A 59 17.73 -4.91 -9.91
CA PHE A 59 16.79 -4.98 -11.02
C PHE A 59 15.88 -3.75 -11.14
N ALA A 60 15.77 -2.93 -10.09
CA ALA A 60 14.87 -1.77 -10.04
C ALA A 60 15.38 -0.68 -9.10
N THR A 61 14.86 0.54 -9.25
CA THR A 61 15.04 1.61 -8.27
C THR A 61 14.22 1.29 -7.02
N VAL A 62 14.88 1.24 -5.85
CA VAL A 62 14.22 1.01 -4.56
C VAL A 62 13.81 2.36 -3.96
N ILE A 63 12.55 2.46 -3.55
CA ILE A 63 12.02 3.59 -2.76
C ILE A 63 11.42 2.96 -1.50
N LYS A 64 12.00 3.25 -0.33
CA LYS A 64 11.55 2.69 0.94
C LYS A 64 10.28 3.42 1.39
N LEU A 65 9.19 2.67 1.54
CA LEU A 65 7.90 3.20 1.98
C LEU A 65 7.98 3.58 3.48
N GLY A 66 7.54 4.78 3.84
CA GLY A 66 7.66 5.32 5.20
C GLY A 66 8.93 6.14 5.45
N ASP A 67 10.02 5.80 4.76
CA ASP A 67 11.29 6.53 4.84
C ASP A 67 11.43 7.53 3.68
N ASP A 68 11.77 7.02 2.48
CA ASP A 68 11.95 7.82 1.26
C ASP A 68 10.62 8.36 0.74
N CYS A 69 9.54 7.59 0.94
CA CYS A 69 8.20 7.93 0.52
C CYS A 69 7.26 7.96 1.73
N LYS A 70 7.05 9.17 2.25
CA LYS A 70 6.08 9.44 3.32
C LYS A 70 4.69 8.93 2.97
N VAL A 71 4.04 8.32 3.96
CA VAL A 71 2.68 7.80 3.82
C VAL A 71 1.72 8.79 4.47
N TYR A 72 0.60 9.08 3.80
CA TYR A 72 -0.39 10.02 4.29
C TYR A 72 -1.77 9.38 4.34
N ASP A 73 -2.59 9.77 5.32
CA ASP A 73 -3.97 9.33 5.45
C ASP A 73 -4.88 10.05 4.45
N TRP A 74 -4.89 9.51 3.24
CA TRP A 74 -5.80 9.97 2.20
C TRP A 74 -7.25 9.52 2.43
N LYS A 75 -7.49 8.48 3.23
CA LYS A 75 -8.83 7.94 3.44
C LYS A 75 -9.67 8.92 4.23
N ASP A 76 -9.15 9.41 5.35
CA ASP A 76 -9.83 10.37 6.19
C ASP A 76 -9.96 11.72 5.51
N ALA A 77 -8.89 12.22 4.87
CA ALA A 77 -8.91 13.47 4.12
C ALA A 77 -9.93 13.46 2.96
N VAL A 78 -10.10 12.34 2.27
CA VAL A 78 -11.13 12.19 1.24
C VAL A 78 -12.51 12.12 1.88
N GLY A 79 -12.66 11.41 2.99
CA GLY A 79 -13.89 11.32 3.76
C GLY A 79 -14.46 12.69 4.13
N THR A 80 -13.61 13.61 4.59
CA THR A 80 -14.00 14.97 4.99
C THR A 80 -14.28 15.90 3.79
N ASN A 81 -13.55 15.75 2.67
CA ASN A 81 -13.54 16.76 1.61
C ASN A 81 -14.36 16.38 0.38
N LEU A 82 -14.48 15.09 0.05
CA LEU A 82 -15.17 14.60 -1.15
C LEU A 82 -16.58 14.08 -0.82
N LYS A 83 -17.44 14.12 -1.83
CA LYS A 83 -18.73 13.42 -1.79
C LYS A 83 -18.48 11.92 -1.81
N PRO A 84 -19.29 11.10 -1.10
CA PRO A 84 -19.28 9.66 -1.28
C PRO A 84 -19.44 9.28 -2.75
N VAL A 85 -18.75 8.24 -3.19
CA VAL A 85 -18.74 7.80 -4.61
C VAL A 85 -20.14 7.56 -5.20
N GLY A 86 -21.11 7.13 -4.38
CA GLY A 86 -22.51 6.95 -4.82
C GLY A 86 -23.25 8.25 -5.13
N ARG A 87 -22.73 9.41 -4.72
CA ARG A 87 -23.29 10.75 -5.02
C ARG A 87 -22.55 11.46 -6.15
N TRP A 88 -21.67 10.75 -6.85
CA TRP A 88 -21.00 11.31 -8.01
C TRP A 88 -21.97 11.37 -9.18
N HIS A 89 -21.68 12.23 -10.14
CA HIS A 89 -22.51 12.44 -11.32
C HIS A 89 -22.31 11.37 -12.41
N PHE A 90 -21.50 10.36 -12.11
CA PHE A 90 -21.27 9.15 -12.89
C PHE A 90 -21.05 7.99 -11.94
N GLN A 91 -21.27 6.77 -12.43
CA GLN A 91 -21.03 5.55 -11.66
C GLN A 91 -19.54 5.20 -11.69
N PHE A 92 -18.84 5.44 -10.58
CA PHE A 92 -17.39 5.20 -10.45
C PHE A 92 -16.97 3.81 -10.95
N LYS A 93 -17.59 2.74 -10.43
CA LYS A 93 -17.23 1.34 -10.77
C LYS A 93 -17.34 0.99 -12.27
N SER A 94 -18.24 1.65 -13.01
CA SER A 94 -18.47 1.36 -14.43
C SER A 94 -17.47 2.06 -15.36
N CYS A 95 -16.75 3.06 -14.86
CA CYS A 95 -15.89 3.90 -15.68
C CYS A 95 -14.57 3.19 -15.98
N LYS A 96 -14.17 3.24 -17.25
CA LYS A 96 -12.87 2.74 -17.73
C LYS A 96 -11.83 3.84 -17.83
N ARG A 97 -12.27 5.10 -17.86
CA ARG A 97 -11.43 6.30 -17.91
C ARG A 97 -11.95 7.37 -16.95
N TYR A 98 -11.05 8.11 -16.33
CA TYR A 98 -11.35 9.37 -15.65
C TYR A 98 -10.52 10.49 -16.25
N GLU A 99 -11.13 11.66 -16.37
CA GLU A 99 -10.42 12.88 -16.76
C GLU A 99 -10.60 13.94 -15.68
N LEU A 100 -9.49 14.52 -15.26
CA LEU A 100 -9.44 15.58 -14.28
C LEU A 100 -8.94 16.84 -14.96
N LYS A 101 -9.61 17.95 -14.74
CA LYS A 101 -9.17 19.25 -15.25
C LYS A 101 -9.33 20.35 -14.21
N ARG A 102 -8.49 21.37 -14.32
CA ARG A 102 -8.61 22.57 -13.49
C ARG A 102 -9.93 23.29 -13.79
N SER A 103 -10.60 23.76 -12.74
CA SER A 103 -11.72 24.67 -12.87
C SER A 103 -11.23 26.09 -13.18
N LYS A 104 -12.15 26.99 -13.57
CA LYS A 104 -11.87 28.43 -13.58
C LYS A 104 -11.60 28.97 -12.17
N LYS A 105 -12.16 28.33 -11.14
CA LYS A 105 -11.88 28.65 -9.73
C LYS A 105 -10.55 28.02 -9.32
N GLU A 106 -9.61 28.85 -8.88
CA GLU A 106 -8.30 28.41 -8.41
C GLU A 106 -8.42 27.39 -7.27
N GLY A 107 -7.53 26.39 -7.28
CA GLY A 107 -7.53 25.30 -6.30
C GLY A 107 -8.66 24.27 -6.46
N ASN A 108 -9.58 24.44 -7.42
CA ASN A 108 -10.66 23.48 -7.68
C ASN A 108 -10.37 22.61 -8.91
N VAL A 109 -10.69 21.32 -8.81
CA VAL A 109 -10.56 20.35 -9.90
C VAL A 109 -11.92 19.73 -10.21
N LEU A 110 -12.24 19.65 -11.50
CA LEU A 110 -13.43 18.99 -12.01
C LEU A 110 -13.06 17.59 -12.50
N VAL A 111 -13.96 16.63 -12.29
CA VAL A 111 -13.76 15.23 -12.67
C VAL A 111 -14.85 14.84 -13.66
N LYS A 112 -14.48 14.03 -14.65
CA LYS A 112 -15.35 13.39 -15.64
C LYS A 112 -15.04 11.89 -15.63
N GLY A 113 -16.08 11.07 -15.63
CA GLY A 113 -15.96 9.61 -15.78
C GLY A 113 -16.52 9.15 -17.12
N MET A 114 -15.88 8.17 -17.74
CA MET A 114 -16.27 7.61 -19.05
C MET A 114 -16.29 6.09 -18.98
N VAL A 115 -17.37 5.48 -19.49
CA VAL A 115 -17.58 4.03 -19.50
C VAL A 115 -16.85 3.35 -20.67
N HIS A 116 -16.58 4.08 -21.74
CA HIS A 116 -15.92 3.58 -22.94
C HIS A 116 -14.49 4.11 -23.05
N TYR A 117 -13.61 3.35 -23.72
CA TYR A 117 -12.23 3.76 -23.95
C TYR A 117 -12.10 4.85 -25.03
N LYS A 118 -12.99 4.83 -26.03
CA LYS A 118 -12.88 5.67 -27.23
C LYS A 118 -13.98 6.73 -27.37
N HIS A 119 -14.91 6.78 -26.42
CA HIS A 119 -16.02 7.72 -26.44
C HIS A 119 -15.99 8.61 -25.20
N ASP A 120 -16.27 9.90 -25.41
CA ASP A 120 -16.09 10.96 -24.42
C ASP A 120 -17.44 11.47 -23.89
N ASP A 121 -18.30 10.54 -23.46
CA ASP A 121 -19.73 10.78 -23.21
C ASP A 121 -20.05 11.45 -21.86
N GLY A 122 -19.01 11.87 -21.12
CA GLY A 122 -19.14 12.44 -19.78
C GLY A 122 -19.11 13.97 -19.73
N ALA A 123 -19.67 14.53 -18.65
CA ALA A 123 -19.57 15.94 -18.30
C ALA A 123 -18.59 16.17 -17.14
N PHE A 124 -17.92 17.32 -17.12
CA PHE A 124 -17.07 17.70 -16.00
C PHE A 124 -17.88 18.34 -14.88
N LYS A 125 -17.86 17.74 -13.68
CA LYS A 125 -18.46 18.34 -12.48
C LYS A 125 -17.55 18.14 -11.26
N SER A 126 -17.77 18.96 -10.23
CA SER A 126 -17.03 18.83 -8.96
C SER A 126 -17.57 17.66 -8.14
N VAL A 127 -16.65 16.84 -7.65
CA VAL A 127 -16.90 15.73 -6.72
C VAL A 127 -16.60 16.11 -5.26
N ASN A 128 -16.14 17.34 -5.02
CA ASN A 128 -15.92 17.86 -3.66
C ASN A 128 -17.27 18.12 -2.97
N ARG A 129 -17.26 18.12 -1.64
CA ARG A 129 -18.40 18.61 -0.85
C ARG A 129 -18.64 20.11 -1.10
N PRO A 130 -19.86 20.63 -0.89
CA PRO A 130 -20.16 22.05 -1.05
C PRO A 130 -19.18 22.92 -0.24
N GLY A 131 -18.66 23.98 -0.86
CA GLY A 131 -17.71 24.91 -0.22
C GLY A 131 -16.25 24.44 -0.15
N VAL A 132 -15.96 23.17 -0.43
CA VAL A 132 -14.61 22.59 -0.30
C VAL A 132 -13.87 22.56 -1.64
N LEU A 133 -12.57 22.88 -1.61
CA LEU A 133 -11.68 22.90 -2.78
C LEU A 133 -10.83 21.63 -2.83
N SER A 134 -10.30 21.31 -4.02
CA SER A 134 -9.39 20.17 -4.17
C SER A 134 -8.02 20.47 -3.56
N SER A 135 -7.61 21.74 -3.55
CA SER A 135 -6.40 22.22 -2.89
C SER A 135 -6.45 22.15 -1.37
N SER A 136 -7.64 22.12 -0.75
CA SER A 136 -7.80 22.06 0.70
C SER A 136 -7.70 20.63 1.26
N LEU A 137 -7.45 19.63 0.41
CA LEU A 137 -7.08 18.29 0.87
C LEU A 137 -5.73 18.37 1.59
N ASN A 138 -5.70 18.04 2.88
CA ASN A 138 -4.49 18.05 3.68
C ASN A 138 -4.40 16.76 4.51
N PRO A 139 -3.99 15.64 3.90
CA PRO A 139 -3.90 14.36 4.59
C PRO A 139 -2.77 14.41 5.63
N GLN A 140 -2.98 13.78 6.79
CA GLN A 140 -1.99 13.73 7.86
C GLN A 140 -0.95 12.64 7.57
N GLU A 141 0.30 12.87 7.94
CA GLU A 141 1.36 11.87 7.81
C GLU A 141 1.12 10.71 8.78
N ILE A 142 1.19 9.47 8.27
CA ILE A 142 1.08 8.25 9.07
C ILE A 142 2.51 7.88 9.47
N LEU A 143 2.78 7.95 10.77
CA LEU A 143 4.06 7.54 11.32
C LEU A 143 4.11 6.02 11.49
N ALA A 144 5.29 5.43 11.30
CA ALA A 144 5.54 4.02 11.59
C ALA A 144 5.61 3.80 13.11
N THR A 145 4.45 3.65 13.76
CA THR A 145 4.34 3.47 15.22
C THR A 145 3.98 2.05 15.63
N ASN A 146 4.04 1.08 14.71
CA ASN A 146 3.64 -0.28 15.02
C ASN A 146 4.65 -0.92 15.98
N GLU A 147 4.24 -1.12 17.22
CA GLU A 147 4.94 -1.96 18.18
C GLU A 147 4.66 -3.43 17.87
N VAL A 148 5.69 -4.27 18.02
CA VAL A 148 5.54 -5.71 17.89
C VAL A 148 4.79 -6.20 19.14
N SER A 149 3.72 -6.97 18.95
CA SER A 149 2.97 -7.52 20.09
C SER A 149 3.85 -8.45 20.93
N VAL A 150 3.61 -8.50 22.24
CA VAL A 150 4.37 -9.34 23.18
C VAL A 150 4.40 -10.81 22.73
N ALA A 151 3.25 -11.35 22.30
CA ALA A 151 3.16 -12.72 21.78
C ALA A 151 4.11 -12.96 20.58
N LYS A 152 4.20 -12.00 19.65
CA LYS A 152 5.12 -12.10 18.51
C LYS A 152 6.58 -11.99 18.93
N VAL A 153 6.89 -11.17 19.93
CA VAL A 153 8.25 -11.06 20.47
C VAL A 153 8.71 -12.37 21.10
N ILE A 154 7.83 -13.02 21.87
CA ILE A 154 8.10 -14.34 22.46
C ILE A 154 8.36 -15.36 21.36
N ASP A 155 7.50 -15.40 20.34
CA ASP A 155 7.62 -16.33 19.22
C ASP A 155 8.91 -16.10 18.40
N ILE A 156 9.24 -14.85 18.08
CA ILE A 156 10.52 -14.48 17.42
C ILE A 156 11.71 -14.93 18.26
N ASN A 157 11.70 -14.69 19.57
CA ASN A 157 12.80 -15.09 20.45
C ASN A 157 12.95 -16.62 20.52
N LYS A 158 11.83 -17.36 20.58
CA LYS A 158 11.82 -18.82 20.53
C LYS A 158 12.36 -19.34 19.21
N LEU A 159 11.93 -18.77 18.08
CA LEU A 159 12.37 -19.15 16.75
C LEU A 159 13.88 -18.94 16.57
N LEU A 160 14.39 -17.77 16.96
CA LEU A 160 15.81 -17.44 16.84
C LEU A 160 16.67 -18.30 17.77
N THR A 161 16.21 -18.56 19.00
CA THR A 161 16.90 -19.45 19.95
C THR A 161 16.95 -20.89 19.43
N ASN A 162 15.86 -21.41 18.88
CA ASN A 162 15.81 -22.77 18.34
C ASN A 162 16.73 -22.95 17.13
N HIS A 163 16.83 -21.95 16.25
CA HIS A 163 17.59 -22.08 15.01
C HIS A 163 19.07 -21.70 15.16
N TYR A 164 19.40 -20.78 16.08
CA TYR A 164 20.75 -20.21 16.22
C TYR A 164 21.38 -20.36 17.61
N GLY A 165 20.65 -20.92 18.57
CA GLY A 165 21.08 -21.08 19.96
C GLY A 165 20.82 -19.85 20.83
N GLU A 166 21.12 -19.96 22.13
CA GLU A 166 20.86 -18.90 23.13
C GLU A 166 21.65 -17.61 22.86
N ASN A 167 22.82 -17.71 22.23
CA ASN A 167 23.69 -16.57 21.93
C ASN A 167 23.36 -15.90 20.58
N TRP A 168 22.18 -16.12 20.01
CA TRP A 168 21.80 -15.57 18.70
C TRP A 168 21.92 -14.04 18.62
N ARG A 169 21.82 -13.34 19.75
CA ARG A 169 21.96 -11.88 19.85
C ARG A 169 23.35 -11.35 19.51
N GLU A 170 24.38 -12.20 19.59
CA GLU A 170 25.76 -11.85 19.24
C GLU A 170 26.02 -11.97 17.73
N ILE A 171 25.09 -12.59 16.99
CA ILE A 171 25.23 -12.81 15.56
C ILE A 171 24.87 -11.53 14.80
N GLU A 172 25.87 -10.92 14.16
CA GLU A 172 25.74 -9.62 13.48
C GLU A 172 24.57 -9.55 12.48
N ARG A 173 24.36 -10.61 11.69
CA ARG A 173 23.26 -10.67 10.71
C ARG A 173 21.85 -10.68 11.33
N LEU A 174 21.72 -10.94 12.63
CA LEU A 174 20.45 -10.94 13.38
C LEU A 174 20.22 -9.64 14.17
N ASN A 175 21.13 -8.66 14.08
CA ASN A 175 21.05 -7.40 14.82
C ASN A 175 19.74 -6.63 14.61
N PHE A 176 19.08 -6.82 13.46
CA PHE A 176 17.76 -6.26 13.19
C PHE A 176 16.71 -6.62 14.26
N TYR A 177 16.77 -7.83 14.81
CA TYR A 177 15.78 -8.33 15.77
C TYR A 177 16.05 -7.90 17.21
N VAL A 178 17.29 -7.55 17.54
CA VAL A 178 17.69 -7.16 18.91
C VAL A 178 16.85 -5.99 19.45
N PRO A 179 16.74 -4.82 18.77
CA PRO A 179 15.93 -3.72 19.28
C PRO A 179 14.43 -4.07 19.33
N LEU A 180 13.93 -4.89 18.39
CA LEU A 180 12.53 -5.31 18.35
C LEU A 180 12.13 -6.15 19.57
N VAL A 181 13.03 -7.04 20.00
CA VAL A 181 12.80 -7.89 21.19
C VAL A 181 13.07 -7.11 22.48
N SER A 182 14.07 -6.22 22.49
CA SER A 182 14.49 -5.49 23.70
C SER A 182 13.47 -4.44 24.15
N ASN A 183 12.89 -3.70 23.21
CA ASN A 183 11.98 -2.59 23.52
C ASN A 183 10.63 -3.05 24.10
N SER A 184 10.23 -4.30 23.86
CA SER A 184 8.95 -4.86 24.33
C SER A 184 9.05 -5.53 25.71
N ILE A 185 10.24 -5.92 26.17
CA ILE A 185 10.45 -6.61 27.45
C ILE A 185 10.44 -5.63 28.64
N SER A 186 10.72 -4.35 28.41
CA SER A 186 10.63 -3.31 29.45
C SER A 186 9.20 -2.89 29.81
N GLY A 187 8.17 -3.51 29.21
CA GLY A 187 6.81 -2.98 29.21
C GLY A 187 5.71 -3.76 29.93
N ASN A 188 5.78 -5.09 30.11
CA ASN A 188 4.70 -5.86 30.74
C ASN A 188 5.19 -7.27 31.14
N GLU A 189 5.35 -7.52 32.44
CA GLU A 189 5.68 -8.84 33.00
C GLU A 189 4.45 -9.75 33.22
N ASP A 190 3.22 -9.26 33.04
CA ASP A 190 2.02 -10.06 33.31
C ASP A 190 1.15 -10.18 32.06
N THR A 191 1.12 -11.37 31.46
CA THR A 191 -0.06 -12.17 31.05
C THR A 191 0.38 -13.21 30.01
N LEU A 192 0.67 -14.43 30.47
CA LEU A 192 0.83 -15.61 29.61
C LEU A 192 -0.54 -16.26 29.43
N GLU A 193 -1.17 -16.06 28.27
CA GLU A 193 -2.17 -17.00 27.75
C GLU A 193 -1.62 -17.67 26.49
N ASP A 194 -1.42 -18.98 26.64
CA ASP A 194 -1.02 -19.93 25.60
C ASP A 194 -2.14 -20.03 24.55
N SER A 195 -1.92 -19.42 23.39
CA SER A 195 -2.77 -19.61 22.21
C SER A 195 -2.05 -20.56 21.25
N SER A 196 -2.09 -21.85 21.61
CA SER A 196 -1.65 -22.92 20.75
C SER A 196 -2.55 -23.01 19.49
N GLU A 197 -1.87 -23.04 18.34
CA GLU A 197 -2.31 -23.60 17.06
C GLU A 197 -3.54 -22.98 16.36
N MET A 198 -3.33 -21.87 15.64
CA MET A 198 -4.09 -21.60 14.41
C MET A 198 -3.24 -21.99 13.20
N ILE A 199 -3.31 -23.28 12.83
CA ILE A 199 -2.85 -23.75 11.52
C ILE A 199 -3.81 -23.14 10.49
N CYS A 200 -3.25 -22.37 9.55
CA CYS A 200 -4.02 -21.77 8.46
C CYS A 200 -4.37 -22.88 7.46
N GLU A 201 -5.52 -23.54 7.65
CA GLU A 201 -6.01 -24.50 6.68
C GLU A 201 -6.52 -23.78 5.41
N PRO A 202 -6.13 -24.23 4.20
CA PRO A 202 -6.66 -23.71 2.96
C PRO A 202 -8.16 -24.05 2.87
N GLN A 203 -9.00 -23.03 2.80
CA GLN A 203 -10.41 -23.22 2.44
C GLN A 203 -10.50 -23.58 0.96
N GLU A 204 -10.71 -24.87 0.68
CA GLU A 204 -11.17 -25.30 -0.65
C GLU A 204 -12.56 -24.70 -0.90
N THR A 205 -12.66 -23.78 -1.85
CA THR A 205 -13.96 -23.30 -2.33
C THR A 205 -14.67 -24.44 -3.03
N PRO A 206 -15.92 -24.79 -2.66
CA PRO A 206 -16.67 -25.80 -3.38
C PRO A 206 -16.91 -25.34 -4.81
N THR A 207 -16.37 -26.08 -5.78
CA THR A 207 -16.83 -26.05 -7.17
C THR A 207 -18.24 -26.64 -7.22
N GLY A 208 -19.22 -25.79 -6.91
CA GLY A 208 -20.63 -26.04 -7.12
C GLY A 208 -20.99 -25.77 -8.58
N PHE A 209 -21.28 -26.86 -9.29
CA PHE A 209 -21.86 -26.95 -10.62
C PHE A 209 -22.93 -25.88 -10.89
N TYR A 210 -22.72 -25.08 -11.94
CA TYR A 210 -23.84 -24.48 -12.66
C TYR A 210 -24.35 -25.53 -13.64
N VAL A 211 -25.55 -26.04 -13.39
CA VAL A 211 -26.43 -26.62 -14.41
C VAL A 211 -27.24 -25.47 -15.01
#